data_AF-A0A5E9FXR6-F1
#
_entry.id   AF-A0A5E9FXR6-F1
#
_cell.length_a   1.000
_cell.length_b   1.000
_cell.length_c   1.000
_cell.angle_alpha   90.00
_cell.angle_beta   90.00
_cell.angle_gamma   90.00
#
_symmetry.space_group_name_H-M   'P 1'
#
loop_
_entity.id
_entity.type
_entity.pdbx_description
1 polymer ?
#
loop_
_entity_poly.entity_id
_entity_poly.type
_entity_poly.pdbx_seq_one_letter_code
_entity_poly.pdbx_strand_id
1 'polypeptide(L)'
;MPTLRVTDSVLDGLSTTLSGAAAQLSFSDWIFRWPEGALQSDSVAAALRDATSQQSARADLAALALTALGDFPSTVAENFHATDSALGRQAN
;
A
#
# COMPACT_ATOMS: atom_id res chain seq x y z
N MET A 1 -21.00 13.07 25.92
CA MET A 1 -20.92 13.25 24.46
C MET A 1 -20.70 11.89 23.81
N PRO A 2 -21.36 11.57 22.69
CA PRO A 2 -21.07 10.33 21.99
C PRO A 2 -19.66 10.41 21.42
N THR A 3 -18.79 9.51 21.86
CA THR A 3 -17.42 9.41 21.33
C THR A 3 -17.50 8.97 19.88
N LEU A 4 -16.89 9.74 18.98
CA LEU A 4 -16.74 9.33 17.59
C LEU A 4 -15.99 7.99 17.57
N ARG A 5 -16.53 6.99 16.85
CA ARG A 5 -15.86 5.67 16.72
C ARG A 5 -14.61 5.73 15.84
N VAL A 6 -14.52 6.74 14.98
CA VAL A 6 -13.34 7.01 14.15
C VAL A 6 -12.53 8.07 14.86
N THR A 7 -11.37 7.68 15.36
CA THR A 7 -10.39 8.58 16.00
C THR A 7 -9.20 8.75 15.08
N ASP A 8 -8.43 9.83 15.26
CA ASP A 8 -7.19 10.06 14.51
C ASP A 8 -6.24 8.87 14.60
N SER A 9 -6.18 8.21 15.77
CA SER A 9 -5.37 7.01 15.98
C SER A 9 -5.79 5.82 15.10
N VAL A 10 -7.07 5.69 14.75
CA VAL A 10 -7.56 4.63 13.84
C VAL A 10 -7.18 4.96 12.40
N LEU A 11 -7.30 6.23 12.00
CA LEU A 11 -6.95 6.68 10.64
C LEU A 11 -5.43 6.62 10.40
N ASP A 12 -4.64 7.02 11.39
CA ASP A 12 -3.17 6.95 11.37
C ASP A 12 -2.67 5.49 11.35
N GLY A 13 -3.28 4.63 12.17
CA GLY A 13 -3.00 3.20 12.15
C GLY A 13 -3.32 2.54 10.80
N LEU A 14 -4.41 2.95 10.15
CA LEU A 14 -4.77 2.47 8.82
C LEU A 14 -3.77 2.96 7.75
N SER A 15 -3.40 4.25 7.77
CA SER A 15 -2.41 4.81 6.83
C SER A 15 -1.04 4.13 6.98
N THR A 16 -0.60 3.91 8.21
CA THR A 16 0.64 3.19 8.53
C THR A 16 0.60 1.75 8.02
N THR A 17 -0.53 1.05 8.22
CA THR A 17 -0.70 -0.33 7.75
C THR A 17 -0.63 -0.43 6.23
N LEU A 18 -1.32 0.47 5.52
CA LEU A 18 -1.33 0.51 4.05
C LEU A 18 0.06 0.82 3.49
N SER A 19 0.76 1.79 4.09
CA SER A 19 2.12 2.16 3.71
C SER A 19 3.12 1.02 3.94
N GLY A 20 3.01 0.35 5.09
CA GLY A 20 3.83 -0.82 5.40
C GLY A 20 3.59 -1.99 4.44
N ALA A 21 2.34 -2.26 4.10
CA ALA A 21 1.99 -3.29 3.12
C ALA A 21 2.51 -2.96 1.71
N ALA A 22 2.41 -1.70 1.28
CA ALA A 22 2.98 -1.24 0.00
C ALA A 22 4.50 -1.44 -0.04
N ALA A 23 5.21 -1.12 1.05
CA ALA A 23 6.65 -1.31 1.16
C ALA A 23 7.06 -2.79 1.06
N GLN A 24 6.29 -3.71 1.62
CA GLN A 24 6.56 -5.16 1.53
C GLN A 24 6.35 -5.73 0.13
N LEU A 25 5.46 -5.11 -0.67
CA LEU A 25 5.22 -5.50 -2.05
C LEU A 25 6.20 -4.87 -3.04
N SER A 26 7.05 -3.96 -2.58
CA SER A 26 8.07 -3.37 -3.43
C SER A 26 9.15 -4.40 -3.76
N PHE A 27 9.19 -4.79 -5.04
CA PHE A 27 10.25 -5.66 -5.59
C PHE A 27 11.38 -4.84 -6.22
N SER A 28 11.53 -3.54 -5.88
CA SER A 28 12.51 -2.64 -6.50
C SER A 28 13.94 -3.17 -6.50
N ASP A 29 14.32 -3.95 -5.48
CA ASP A 29 15.66 -4.56 -5.33
C ASP A 29 15.70 -6.05 -5.67
N TRP A 30 14.58 -6.64 -6.11
CA TRP A 30 14.53 -8.05 -6.42
C TRP A 30 15.11 -8.32 -7.80
N ILE A 31 16.31 -8.88 -7.81
CA ILE A 31 16.96 -9.37 -9.02
C ILE A 31 16.67 -10.86 -9.12
N PHE A 32 16.04 -11.29 -10.21
CA PHE A 32 15.91 -12.70 -10.53
C PHE A 32 17.31 -13.32 -10.63
N ARG A 33 17.68 -14.12 -9.63
CA ARG A 33 18.94 -14.87 -9.63
C ARG A 33 18.65 -16.29 -10.08
N TRP A 34 19.22 -16.67 -11.22
CA TRP A 34 19.23 -18.06 -11.64
C TRP A 34 19.95 -18.90 -10.58
N PRO A 35 19.35 -19.95 -10.00
CA PRO A 35 20.15 -20.99 -9.36
C PRO A 35 21.13 -21.52 -10.40
N GLU A 36 22.41 -21.54 -10.03
CA GLU A 36 23.52 -22.06 -10.84
C GLU A 36 23.34 -23.57 -11.06
N GLY A 37 22.46 -23.91 -11.98
CA GLY A 37 22.07 -25.27 -12.33
C GLY A 37 21.19 -25.11 -13.55
N ALA A 38 21.84 -25.06 -14.72
CA ALA A 38 21.20 -24.78 -16.00
C ALA A 38 19.88 -25.55 -16.11
N LEU A 39 18.76 -24.83 -16.20
CA LEU A 39 17.53 -25.47 -16.63
C LEU A 39 17.83 -26.18 -17.94
N GLN A 40 17.59 -27.48 -17.97
CA GLN A 40 17.89 -28.32 -19.13
C GLN A 40 16.97 -28.02 -20.33
N SER A 41 16.16 -26.97 -20.24
CA SER A 41 15.12 -26.62 -21.21
C SER A 41 14.92 -25.11 -21.30
N ASP A 42 15.12 -24.57 -22.50
CA ASP A 42 14.89 -23.16 -22.83
C ASP A 42 13.43 -22.74 -22.63
N SER A 43 12.47 -23.64 -22.85
CA SER A 43 11.04 -23.34 -22.66
C SER A 43 10.70 -23.16 -21.18
N VAL A 44 11.30 -23.97 -20.29
CA VAL A 44 11.15 -23.82 -18.84
C VAL A 44 11.80 -22.52 -18.38
N ALA A 45 12.97 -22.18 -18.95
CA ALA A 45 13.66 -20.93 -18.62
C ALA A 45 12.87 -19.69 -19.05
N ALA A 46 12.26 -19.73 -20.24
CA ALA A 46 11.38 -18.69 -20.72
C ALA A 46 10.14 -18.56 -19.82
N ALA A 47 9.45 -19.67 -19.53
CA ALA A 47 8.26 -19.66 -18.69
C ALA A 47 8.55 -19.12 -17.27
N LEU A 48 9.67 -19.48 -16.65
CA LEU A 48 10.06 -18.96 -15.34
C LEU A 48 10.34 -17.45 -15.38
N ARG A 49 11.04 -16.98 -16.42
CA ARG A 49 11.32 -15.56 -16.61
C ARG A 49 10.04 -14.75 -16.81
N ASP A 50 9.12 -15.25 -17.64
CA ASP A 50 7.87 -14.56 -17.95
C ASP A 50 6.96 -14.52 -16.72
N ALA A 51 6.80 -15.65 -16.01
CA ALA A 51 6.02 -15.71 -14.78
C ALA A 51 6.60 -14.79 -13.69
N THR A 52 7.93 -14.77 -13.57
CA THR A 52 8.67 -13.84 -12.72
C THR A 52 8.34 -12.40 -13.06
N SER A 53 8.49 -12.00 -14.33
CA SER A 53 8.21 -10.64 -14.79
C SER A 53 6.76 -10.25 -14.53
N GLN A 54 5.82 -11.17 -14.75
CA GLN A 54 4.40 -10.93 -14.49
C GLN A 54 4.13 -10.74 -12.99
N GLN A 55 4.78 -11.51 -12.13
CA GLN A 55 4.61 -11.39 -10.68
C GLN A 55 5.16 -10.06 -10.16
N SER A 56 6.32 -9.62 -10.65
CA SER A 56 6.87 -8.29 -10.31
C SER A 56 5.92 -7.17 -10.73
N ALA A 57 5.42 -7.19 -11.97
CA ALA A 57 4.49 -6.17 -12.45
C ALA A 57 3.18 -6.12 -11.65
N ARG A 58 2.67 -7.28 -11.22
CA ARG A 58 1.47 -7.38 -10.36
C ARG A 58 1.71 -6.78 -8.98
N ALA A 59 2.88 -7.02 -8.42
CA ALA A 59 3.24 -6.48 -7.12
C ALA A 59 3.43 -4.97 -7.16
N ASP A 60 4.08 -4.43 -8.20
CA ASP A 60 4.21 -2.99 -8.40
C ASP A 60 2.83 -2.31 -8.51
N LEU A 61 1.90 -2.90 -9.26
CA LEU A 61 0.53 -2.41 -9.38
C LEU A 61 -0.19 -2.42 -8.02
N ALA A 62 -0.02 -3.50 -7.24
CA ALA A 62 -0.62 -3.61 -5.92
C ALA A 62 -0.02 -2.61 -4.92
N ALA A 63 1.29 -2.39 -4.96
CA ALA A 63 1.97 -1.38 -4.16
C ALA A 63 1.43 0.03 -4.48
N LEU A 64 1.31 0.37 -5.77
CA LEU A 64 0.76 1.66 -6.22
C LEU A 64 -0.70 1.84 -5.75
N ALA A 65 -1.52 0.80 -5.81
CA ALA A 65 -2.90 0.84 -5.31
C ALA A 65 -2.95 1.06 -3.79
N LEU A 66 -2.08 0.40 -3.02
CA LEU A 66 -2.00 0.58 -1.57
C LEU A 66 -1.51 1.98 -1.19
N THR A 67 -0.54 2.53 -1.92
CA THR A 67 -0.09 3.92 -1.75
C THR A 67 -1.24 4.89 -1.99
N ALA A 68 -1.97 4.74 -3.10
CA ALA A 68 -3.12 5.60 -3.41
C ALA A 68 -4.25 5.47 -2.36
N LEU A 69 -4.49 4.27 -1.83
CA LEU A 69 -5.44 4.07 -0.73
C LEU A 69 -4.94 4.67 0.60
N GLY A 70 -3.63 4.80 0.77
CA GLY A 70 -2.99 5.40 1.94
C GLY A 70 -3.28 6.89 2.13
N ASP A 71 -3.70 7.59 1.06
CA ASP A 71 -4.08 9.00 1.09
C ASP A 71 -5.52 9.24 1.58
N PHE A 72 -6.36 8.20 1.54
CA PHE A 72 -7.75 8.33 1.99
C PHE A 72 -7.86 8.60 3.51
N PRO A 73 -7.17 7.87 4.40
CA PRO A 73 -7.23 8.13 5.85
C PRO A 73 -6.80 9.54 6.26
N SER A 74 -5.74 10.08 5.64
CA SER A 74 -5.26 11.44 5.92
C SER A 74 -6.28 12.49 5.48
N THR A 75 -6.84 12.34 4.27
CA THR A 75 -7.91 13.21 3.77
C THR A 75 -9.13 13.20 4.71
N VAL A 76 -9.49 12.03 5.25
CA VAL A 76 -10.59 11.91 6.21
C VAL A 76 -10.27 12.61 7.53
N ALA A 77 -9.04 12.48 8.05
CA ALA A 77 -8.61 13.14 9.27
C ALA A 77 -8.65 14.68 9.14
N GLU A 78 -8.14 15.22 8.02
CA GLU A 78 -8.20 16.65 7.74
C GLU A 78 -9.64 17.19 7.71
N ASN A 79 -10.55 16.47 7.04
CA ASN A 79 -11.95 16.85 6.98
C ASN A 79 -12.64 16.80 8.35
N PHE A 80 -12.30 15.81 9.19
CA PHE A 80 -12.81 15.74 10.56
C PHE A 80 -12.35 16.93 11.38
N HIS A 81 -11.05 17.25 11.38
CA HIS A 81 -10.52 18.41 12.11
C HIS A 81 -11.12 19.73 11.63
N ALA A 82 -11.29 19.91 10.32
CA ALA A 82 -11.92 21.10 9.76
C ALA A 82 -13.39 21.24 10.21
N THR A 83 -14.13 20.13 10.23
CA THR A 83 -15.53 20.09 10.66
C THR A 83 -15.66 20.37 12.16
N ASP A 84 -14.82 19.74 12.98
CA ASP A 84 -14.83 19.93 14.44
C ASP A 84 -14.49 21.39 14.80
N SER A 85 -13.49 21.97 14.12
CA SER A 85 -13.15 23.39 14.25
C SER A 85 -14.32 24.31 13.85
N ALA A 86 -15.08 23.96 12.82
CA ALA A 86 -16.25 24.72 12.40
C ALA A 86 -17.39 24.65 13.43
N LEU A 87 -17.65 23.47 14.00
CA LEU A 87 -18.64 23.29 15.06
C LEU A 87 -18.25 24.06 16.33
N GLY A 88 -16.98 24.01 16.73
CA GLY A 88 -16.47 24.78 17.87
C GLY A 88 -16.63 26.29 17.71
N ARG A 89 -16.56 26.81 16.49
CA ARG A 89 -16.84 28.24 16.19
C ARG A 89 -18.32 28.60 16.22
N GLN A 90 -19.22 27.64 15.98
CA GLN A 90 -20.68 27.87 16.03
C GLN A 90 -21.23 27.75 17.46
N ALA A 91 -20.55 27.02 18.34
CA ALA A 91 -20.95 26.80 19.72
C ALA A 91 -20.46 27.89 20.69
N ASN A 92 -19.57 28.79 20.25
CA ASN A 92 -19.10 29.98 20.98
C ASN A 92 -19.71 31.25 20.40
#